data_AF-A0A1D6PFM9-F1
#
_entry.id   AF-A0A1D6PFM9-F1
#
_cell.length_a   1.000
_cell.length_b   1.000
_cell.length_c   1.000
_cell.angle_alpha   90.00
_cell.angle_beta   90.00
_cell.angle_gamma   90.00
#
_symmetry.space_group_name_H-M   'P 1'
#
loop_
_entity.id
_entity.type
_entity.pdbx_description
1 polymer ?
#
loop_
_entity_poly.entity_id
_entity_poly.type
_entity_poly.pdbx_seq_one_letter_code
_entity_poly.pdbx_strand_id
1 'polypeptide(L)'
;MAVTSLMMFVESLQVNIKAAMKLDEGSCSRLTTLTETHTRQSYIEFLGDLLFKFDEAFTMALQRSDVSIVSWLCSQVDLRALCAMVPVPLNQGVFLALLQQLAIDIHNETSRKVQWMTDVAMAINPADQIIAVHVPPIFEQVYSQLAHQRTLPTAASDGTSIRVIMHVIN
;
A
#
# COMPACT_ATOMS: atom_id res chain seq x y z
N MET A 1 0.34 19.30 17.39
CA MET A 1 1.77 19.02 17.06
C MET A 1 1.98 17.68 16.33
N ALA A 2 1.07 16.70 16.41
CA ALA A 2 1.19 15.44 15.64
C ALA A 2 0.83 15.59 14.14
N VAL A 3 -0.17 16.43 13.80
CA VAL A 3 -0.65 16.65 12.42
C VAL A 3 0.45 17.23 11.50
N THR A 4 1.26 18.15 12.02
CA THR A 4 2.42 18.71 11.31
C THR A 4 3.51 17.68 11.06
N SER A 5 3.66 16.69 11.93
CA SER A 5 4.69 15.65 11.78
C SER A 5 4.32 14.60 10.73
N LEU A 6 3.02 14.30 10.60
CA LEU A 6 2.51 13.42 9.56
C LEU A 6 2.57 14.09 8.17
N MET A 7 2.24 15.37 8.08
CA MET A 7 2.35 16.14 6.84
C MET A 7 3.80 16.26 6.37
N MET A 8 4.75 16.44 7.31
CA MET A 8 6.19 16.42 7.00
C MET A 8 6.70 15.03 6.59
N PHE A 9 6.10 13.93 7.08
CA PHE A 9 6.46 12.59 6.62
C PHE A 9 5.94 12.32 5.20
N VAL A 10 4.68 12.66 4.92
CA VAL A 10 4.12 12.54 3.57
C VAL A 10 4.90 13.41 2.58
N GLU A 11 5.24 14.65 2.95
CA GLU A 11 6.07 15.51 2.10
C GLU A 11 7.52 15.02 1.97
N SER A 12 8.13 14.48 3.04
CA SER A 12 9.47 13.86 2.96
C SER A 12 9.48 12.61 2.08
N LEU A 13 8.43 11.79 2.16
CA LEU A 13 8.25 10.63 1.28
C LEU A 13 8.10 11.09 -0.17
N GLN A 14 7.26 12.11 -0.42
CA GLN A 14 7.09 12.72 -1.75
C GLN A 14 8.38 13.29 -2.33
N VAL A 15 9.22 13.95 -1.53
CA VAL A 15 10.51 14.53 -1.96
C VAL A 15 11.53 13.44 -2.31
N ASN A 16 11.66 12.41 -1.46
CA ASN A 16 12.59 11.30 -1.69
C ASN A 16 12.18 10.47 -2.93
N ILE A 17 10.88 10.31 -3.16
CA ILE A 17 10.35 9.58 -4.32
C ILE A 17 10.51 10.40 -5.61
N LYS A 18 10.29 11.73 -5.57
CA LYS A 18 10.53 12.62 -6.73
C LYS A 18 12.00 12.68 -7.15
N ALA A 19 12.93 12.52 -6.19
CA ALA A 19 14.35 12.37 -6.47
C ALA A 19 14.69 11.03 -7.13
N ALA A 20 14.03 9.93 -6.74
CA ALA A 20 14.16 8.63 -7.38
C ALA A 20 13.65 8.62 -8.83
N MET A 21 12.53 9.31 -9.11
CA MET A 21 11.98 9.44 -10.48
C MET A 21 12.88 10.23 -11.45
N LYS A 22 13.74 11.11 -10.94
CA LYS A 22 14.69 11.86 -11.78
C LYS A 22 15.85 11.02 -12.31
N LEU A 23 16.02 9.79 -11.82
CA LEU A 23 17.13 8.91 -12.18
C LEU A 23 16.76 7.82 -13.20
N ASP A 24 15.48 7.53 -13.45
CA ASP A 24 15.09 6.34 -14.23
C ASP A 24 14.58 6.59 -15.67
N GLU A 25 14.71 7.79 -16.21
CA GLU A 25 14.41 8.03 -17.65
C GLU A 25 15.38 7.31 -18.62
N GLY A 26 16.42 6.64 -18.11
CA GLY A 26 17.47 5.98 -18.91
C GLY A 26 17.34 4.46 -19.12
N SER A 27 16.48 3.74 -18.37
CA SER A 27 16.55 2.27 -18.30
C SER A 27 15.65 1.53 -19.29
N CYS A 28 14.64 2.19 -19.86
CA CYS A 28 13.61 1.55 -20.70
C CYS A 28 14.13 1.08 -22.09
N SER A 29 15.32 1.50 -22.50
CA SER A 29 15.83 1.29 -23.87
C SER A 29 16.50 -0.07 -24.15
N ARG A 30 16.65 -0.96 -23.15
CA ARG A 30 17.43 -2.22 -23.30
C ARG A 30 16.60 -3.48 -23.51
N LEU A 31 15.27 -3.38 -23.63
CA LEU A 31 14.35 -4.53 -23.60
C LEU A 31 14.05 -5.22 -24.95
N THR A 32 14.80 -4.99 -26.03
CA THR A 32 14.45 -5.58 -27.36
C THR A 32 15.39 -6.61 -27.95
N THR A 33 16.41 -7.09 -27.23
CA THR A 33 17.23 -8.20 -27.75
C THR A 33 17.76 -9.09 -26.64
N LEU A 34 17.16 -10.27 -26.47
CA LEU A 34 17.80 -11.52 -26.87
C LEU A 34 16.89 -12.73 -26.59
N THR A 35 16.86 -13.59 -27.60
CA THR A 35 16.05 -14.79 -27.80
C THR A 35 16.45 -15.95 -26.88
N GLU A 36 15.43 -16.60 -26.32
CA GLU A 36 15.25 -18.04 -26.06
C GLU A 36 16.49 -18.90 -25.69
N THR A 37 16.57 -19.31 -24.41
CA THR A 37 17.06 -20.62 -23.86
C THR A 37 17.02 -20.58 -22.31
N HIS A 38 15.83 -20.57 -21.67
CA HIS A 38 15.08 -21.73 -21.14
C HIS A 38 15.72 -22.33 -19.85
N THR A 39 15.16 -22.32 -18.64
CA THR A 39 13.73 -22.21 -18.24
C THR A 39 13.54 -21.67 -16.80
N ARG A 40 14.53 -21.00 -16.18
CA ARG A 40 14.39 -20.50 -14.80
C ARG A 40 14.80 -19.04 -14.62
N GLN A 41 15.89 -18.64 -15.27
CA GLN A 41 16.39 -17.26 -15.21
C GLN A 41 15.43 -16.26 -15.85
N SER A 42 14.83 -16.62 -17.00
CA SER A 42 13.82 -15.81 -17.68
C SER A 42 12.55 -15.60 -16.85
N TYR A 43 12.17 -16.58 -16.03
CA TYR A 43 11.04 -16.43 -15.10
C TYR A 43 11.42 -15.56 -13.92
N ILE A 44 12.63 -15.67 -13.38
CA ILE A 44 13.10 -14.81 -12.29
C ILE A 44 13.17 -13.35 -12.75
N GLU A 45 13.67 -13.07 -13.95
CA GLU A 45 13.70 -11.74 -14.54
C GLU A 45 12.30 -11.20 -14.82
N PHE A 46 11.43 -12.01 -15.43
CA PHE A 46 10.03 -11.63 -15.67
C PHE A 46 9.26 -11.37 -14.36
N LEU A 47 9.48 -12.20 -13.34
CA LEU A 47 8.91 -11.99 -12.02
C LEU A 47 9.47 -10.72 -11.39
N GLY A 48 10.78 -10.47 -11.49
CA GLY A 48 11.41 -9.23 -11.02
C GLY A 48 10.79 -7.98 -11.65
N ASP A 49 10.64 -7.97 -12.98
CA ASP A 49 9.98 -6.87 -13.71
C ASP A 49 8.52 -6.69 -13.29
N LEU A 50 7.81 -7.80 -13.05
CA LEU A 50 6.41 -7.74 -12.63
C LEU A 50 6.27 -7.17 -11.21
N LEU A 51 7.12 -7.61 -10.27
CA LEU A 51 7.16 -7.09 -8.90
C LEU A 51 7.49 -5.59 -8.90
N PHE A 52 8.47 -5.17 -9.71
CA PHE A 52 8.83 -3.75 -9.87
C PHE A 52 7.67 -2.91 -10.41
N LYS A 53 6.96 -3.42 -11.42
CA LYS A 53 5.78 -2.73 -11.99
C LYS A 53 4.65 -2.56 -10.97
N PHE A 54 4.45 -3.53 -10.07
CA PHE A 54 3.47 -3.38 -8.99
C PHE A 54 3.90 -2.28 -8.01
N ASP A 55 5.13 -2.32 -7.51
CA ASP A 55 5.64 -1.30 -6.59
C ASP A 55 5.56 0.10 -7.20
N GLU A 56 5.96 0.24 -8.46
CA GLU A 56 5.89 1.49 -9.18
C GLU A 56 4.44 1.98 -9.37
N ALA A 57 3.52 1.10 -9.80
CA ALA A 57 2.12 1.47 -10.02
C ALA A 57 1.43 1.92 -8.72
N PHE A 58 1.63 1.19 -7.61
CA PHE A 58 1.09 1.57 -6.30
C PHE A 58 1.73 2.87 -5.82
N THR A 59 3.04 3.03 -6.00
CA THR A 59 3.75 4.28 -5.65
C THR A 59 3.20 5.47 -6.44
N MET A 60 2.99 5.34 -7.75
CA MET A 60 2.41 6.40 -8.58
C MET A 60 0.96 6.73 -8.21
N ALA A 61 0.16 5.72 -7.85
CA ALA A 61 -1.21 5.94 -7.39
C ALA A 61 -1.24 6.71 -6.06
N LEU A 62 -0.38 6.31 -5.11
CA LEU A 62 -0.21 6.99 -3.81
C LEU A 62 0.30 8.43 -3.98
N GLN A 63 1.21 8.68 -4.93
CA GLN A 63 1.73 10.02 -5.25
C GLN A 63 0.65 11.01 -5.68
N ARG A 64 -0.41 10.55 -6.35
CA ARG A 64 -1.50 11.42 -6.80
C ARG A 64 -2.40 11.89 -5.65
N SER A 65 -2.23 11.33 -4.45
CA SER A 65 -3.06 11.62 -3.27
C SER A 65 -4.56 11.44 -3.53
N ASP A 66 -4.93 10.66 -4.56
CA ASP A 66 -6.31 10.44 -4.98
C ASP A 66 -6.75 9.05 -4.57
N VAL A 67 -7.62 9.00 -3.55
CA VAL A 67 -8.15 7.74 -3.00
C VAL A 67 -8.98 6.98 -4.05
N SER A 68 -9.51 7.66 -5.07
CA SER A 68 -10.30 7.04 -6.15
C SER A 68 -9.41 6.18 -7.05
N ILE A 69 -8.22 6.68 -7.42
CA ILE A 69 -7.24 5.94 -8.22
C ILE A 69 -6.73 4.74 -7.43
N VAL A 70 -6.50 4.92 -6.14
CA VAL A 70 -5.99 3.86 -5.26
C VAL A 70 -7.04 2.78 -5.02
N SER A 71 -8.29 3.16 -4.81
CA SER A 71 -9.42 2.21 -4.72
C SER A 71 -9.63 1.48 -6.05
N TRP A 72 -9.50 2.17 -7.17
CA TRP A 72 -9.53 1.55 -8.49
C TRP A 72 -8.39 0.54 -8.65
N LEU A 73 -7.14 0.89 -8.30
CA LEU A 73 -6.00 -0.02 -8.41
C LEU A 73 -6.16 -1.25 -7.51
N CYS A 74 -6.62 -1.08 -6.27
CA CYS A 74 -6.94 -2.17 -5.34
C CYS A 74 -8.07 -3.07 -5.84
N SER A 75 -8.97 -2.56 -6.71
CA SER A 75 -10.00 -3.38 -7.36
C SER A 75 -9.46 -4.21 -8.53
N GLN A 76 -8.35 -3.79 -9.14
CA GLN A 76 -7.73 -4.51 -10.27
C GLN A 76 -6.74 -5.57 -9.79
N VAL A 77 -6.24 -5.46 -8.56
CA VAL A 77 -5.20 -6.33 -8.00
C VAL A 77 -5.75 -7.10 -6.80
N ASP A 78 -5.52 -8.40 -6.75
CA ASP A 78 -5.80 -9.20 -5.54
C ASP A 78 -4.72 -8.90 -4.49
N LEU A 79 -5.02 -8.00 -3.55
CA LEU A 79 -4.10 -7.60 -2.47
C LEU A 79 -3.70 -8.77 -1.59
N ARG A 80 -4.58 -9.76 -1.39
CA ARG A 80 -4.26 -10.94 -0.60
C ARG A 80 -3.24 -11.81 -1.32
N ALA A 81 -3.44 -12.05 -2.61
CA ALA A 81 -2.47 -12.78 -3.42
C ALA A 81 -1.14 -12.03 -3.52
N LEU A 82 -1.19 -10.70 -3.66
CA LEU A 82 -0.02 -9.83 -3.70
C LEU A 82 0.79 -9.91 -2.40
N CYS A 83 0.13 -9.85 -1.24
CA CYS A 83 0.77 -9.95 0.07
C CYS A 83 1.33 -11.36 0.35
N ALA A 84 0.77 -12.39 -0.30
CA ALA A 84 1.24 -13.77 -0.18
C ALA A 84 2.40 -14.12 -1.14
N MET A 85 2.77 -13.23 -2.07
CA MET A 85 3.91 -13.45 -2.95
C MET A 85 5.23 -13.47 -2.18
N VAL A 86 6.16 -14.34 -2.60
CA VAL A 86 7.51 -14.43 -2.04
C VAL A 86 8.52 -14.30 -3.18
N PRO A 87 9.35 -13.23 -3.21
CA PRO A 87 9.36 -12.10 -2.28
C PRO A 87 8.13 -11.19 -2.44
N VAL A 88 7.77 -10.48 -1.38
CA VAL A 88 6.64 -9.53 -1.40
C VAL A 88 6.98 -8.37 -2.36
N PRO A 89 6.12 -8.04 -3.34
CA PRO A 89 6.41 -7.02 -4.37
C PRO A 89 6.50 -5.59 -3.85
N LEU A 90 5.75 -5.26 -2.80
CA LEU A 90 5.60 -3.88 -2.35
C LEU A 90 6.49 -3.58 -1.15
N ASN A 91 7.03 -2.36 -1.13
CA ASN A 91 7.78 -1.84 0.01
C ASN A 91 6.86 -1.65 1.24
N GLN A 92 7.41 -1.85 2.45
CA GLN A 92 6.74 -1.61 3.72
C GLN A 92 6.18 -0.19 3.86
N GLY A 93 6.89 0.81 3.32
CA GLY A 93 6.40 2.19 3.26
C GLY A 93 5.18 2.36 2.34
N VAL A 94 5.12 1.61 1.23
CA VAL A 94 4.00 1.61 0.28
C VAL A 94 2.77 0.98 0.92
N PHE A 95 2.92 -0.14 1.65
CA PHE A 95 1.83 -0.74 2.42
C PHE A 95 1.28 0.22 3.49
N LEU A 96 2.17 0.89 4.22
CA LEU A 96 1.75 1.80 5.29
C LEU A 96 1.01 3.03 4.73
N ALA A 97 1.49 3.59 3.62
CA ALA A 97 0.81 4.69 2.92
C ALA A 97 -0.53 4.23 2.32
N LEU A 98 -0.60 3.02 1.76
CA LEU A 98 -1.82 2.43 1.22
C LEU A 98 -2.88 2.26 2.30
N LEU A 99 -2.49 1.69 3.45
CA LEU A 99 -3.36 1.54 4.62
C LEU A 99 -3.94 2.89 5.07
N GLN A 100 -3.08 3.91 5.14
CA GLN A 100 -3.49 5.25 5.50
C GLN A 100 -4.49 5.85 4.50
N GLN A 101 -4.21 5.73 3.20
CA GLN A 101 -5.03 6.32 2.17
C GLN A 101 -6.42 5.67 2.06
N LEU A 102 -6.50 4.35 2.26
CA LEU A 102 -7.77 3.62 2.34
C LEU A 102 -8.58 4.02 3.58
N ALA A 103 -7.93 4.29 4.70
CA ALA A 103 -8.61 4.68 5.94
C ALA A 103 -9.21 6.10 5.90
N ILE A 104 -8.59 7.03 5.15
CA ILE A 104 -9.06 8.42 5.04
C ILE A 104 -10.46 8.50 4.43
N ASP A 105 -10.78 7.64 3.46
CA ASP A 105 -12.05 7.64 2.71
C ASP A 105 -12.87 6.37 2.96
N ILE A 106 -12.76 5.78 4.16
CA ILE A 106 -13.36 4.48 4.49
C ILE A 106 -14.90 4.46 4.41
N HIS A 107 -15.55 5.63 4.39
CA HIS A 107 -17.00 5.76 4.27
C HIS A 107 -17.53 5.42 2.87
N ASN A 108 -16.65 5.45 1.87
CA ASN A 108 -16.96 5.05 0.51
C ASN A 108 -16.45 3.62 0.27
N GLU A 109 -17.34 2.69 -0.09
CA GLU A 109 -17.02 1.27 -0.27
C GLU A 109 -16.41 0.56 0.97
N THR A 110 -16.96 0.86 2.15
CA THR A 110 -16.47 0.39 3.46
C THR A 110 -16.15 -1.10 3.49
N SER A 111 -17.04 -1.98 3.02
CA SER A 111 -16.80 -3.43 3.03
C SER A 111 -15.52 -3.83 2.28
N ARG A 112 -15.27 -3.25 1.09
CA ARG A 112 -14.09 -3.56 0.27
C ARG A 112 -12.83 -2.95 0.88
N LYS A 113 -12.88 -1.70 1.29
CA LYS A 113 -11.72 -1.02 1.89
C LYS A 113 -11.28 -1.69 3.20
N VAL A 114 -12.21 -2.10 4.04
CA VAL A 114 -11.88 -2.83 5.28
C VAL A 114 -11.19 -4.17 4.97
N GLN A 115 -11.63 -4.89 3.94
CA GLN A 115 -10.95 -6.13 3.50
C GLN A 115 -9.52 -5.84 3.02
N TRP A 116 -9.37 -4.90 2.09
CA TRP A 116 -8.06 -4.48 1.57
C TRP A 116 -7.11 -4.01 2.67
N MET A 117 -7.61 -3.18 3.60
CA MET A 117 -6.83 -2.71 4.73
C MET A 117 -6.43 -3.86 5.66
N THR A 118 -7.25 -4.91 5.82
CA THR A 118 -6.92 -6.08 6.63
C THR A 118 -5.78 -6.86 5.99
N ASP A 119 -5.86 -7.13 4.68
CA ASP A 119 -4.82 -7.84 3.95
C ASP A 119 -3.49 -7.08 3.98
N VAL A 120 -3.53 -5.76 3.78
CA VAL A 120 -2.37 -4.88 3.86
C VAL A 120 -1.79 -4.82 5.27
N ALA A 121 -2.63 -4.68 6.31
CA ALA A 121 -2.18 -4.61 7.69
C ALA A 121 -1.47 -5.89 8.14
N MET A 122 -1.88 -7.07 7.65
CA MET A 122 -1.19 -8.34 7.92
C MET A 122 0.18 -8.43 7.26
N ALA A 123 0.42 -7.69 6.17
CA ALA A 123 1.71 -7.66 5.46
C ALA A 123 2.69 -6.62 6.03
N ILE A 124 2.21 -5.69 6.86
CA ILE A 124 3.05 -4.68 7.51
C ILE A 124 3.87 -5.35 8.61
N ASN A 125 5.19 -5.16 8.55
CA ASN A 125 6.12 -5.55 9.61
C ASN A 125 6.43 -4.35 10.50
N PRO A 126 5.83 -4.23 11.69
CA PRO A 126 6.06 -3.09 12.58
C PRO A 126 7.49 -3.04 13.15
N ALA A 127 8.27 -4.12 13.05
CA ALA A 127 9.67 -4.16 13.46
C ALA A 127 10.64 -3.64 12.38
N ASP A 128 10.15 -3.26 11.20
CA ASP A 128 10.96 -2.68 10.14
C ASP A 128 11.44 -1.27 10.53
N GLN A 129 12.76 -1.09 10.60
CA GLN A 129 13.40 0.14 11.06
C GLN A 129 13.07 1.37 10.20
N ILE A 130 12.70 1.19 8.93
CA ILE A 130 12.37 2.28 8.01
C ILE A 130 11.01 2.88 8.37
N ILE A 131 10.05 2.04 8.75
CA ILE A 131 8.67 2.48 9.02
C ILE A 131 8.32 2.51 10.52
N ALA A 132 9.16 1.97 11.40
CA ALA A 132 8.89 1.81 12.83
C ALA A 132 8.43 3.09 13.54
N VAL A 133 8.98 4.26 13.17
CA VAL A 133 8.60 5.55 13.75
C VAL A 133 7.26 6.10 13.21
N HIS A 134 6.81 5.60 12.06
CA HIS A 134 5.60 6.04 11.36
C HIS A 134 4.40 5.12 11.58
N VAL A 135 4.65 3.86 11.93
CA VAL A 135 3.60 2.87 12.22
C VAL A 135 2.66 3.34 13.34
N PRO A 136 3.14 3.75 14.55
CA PRO A 136 2.25 4.12 15.65
C PRO A 136 1.24 5.22 15.31
N PRO A 137 1.63 6.40 14.78
CA PRO A 137 0.66 7.46 14.50
C PRO A 137 -0.30 7.12 13.35
N ILE A 138 0.14 6.32 12.37
CA ILE A 138 -0.73 5.88 11.27
C ILE A 138 -1.75 4.86 11.77
N PHE A 139 -1.32 3.92 12.62
CA PHE A 139 -2.20 2.90 13.20
C PHE A 139 -3.25 3.54 14.13
N GLU A 140 -2.84 4.51 14.95
CA GLU A 140 -3.79 5.30 15.76
C GLU A 140 -4.81 6.06 14.90
N GLN A 141 -4.35 6.70 13.80
CA GLN A 141 -5.25 7.38 12.86
C GLN A 141 -6.27 6.41 12.25
N VAL A 142 -5.81 5.24 11.78
CA VAL A 142 -6.65 4.22 11.18
C VAL A 142 -7.66 3.68 12.21
N TYR A 143 -7.22 3.42 13.43
CA TYR A 143 -8.07 2.96 14.52
C TYR A 143 -9.18 3.98 14.85
N SER A 144 -8.84 5.27 14.90
CA SER A 144 -9.80 6.36 15.12
C SER A 144 -10.88 6.40 14.01
N GLN A 145 -10.47 6.26 12.74
CA GLN A 145 -11.39 6.21 11.61
C GLN A 145 -12.33 5.00 11.69
N LEU A 146 -11.79 3.81 11.99
CA LEU A 146 -12.56 2.58 12.15
C LEU A 146 -13.54 2.66 13.33
N ALA A 147 -13.11 3.24 14.45
CA ALA A 147 -13.95 3.47 15.62
C ALA A 147 -15.11 4.42 15.28
N HIS A 148 -14.85 5.50 14.53
CA HIS A 148 -15.89 6.41 14.07
C HIS A 148 -16.88 5.70 13.13
N GLN A 149 -16.41 4.93 12.16
CA GLN A 149 -17.28 4.17 11.25
C GLN A 149 -18.20 3.21 12.00
N ARG A 150 -17.71 2.56 13.07
CA ARG A 150 -18.52 1.66 13.90
C ARG A 150 -19.70 2.37 14.59
N THR A 151 -19.56 3.65 14.91
CA THR A 151 -20.64 4.43 15.54
C THR A 151 -21.74 4.82 14.56
N LEU A 152 -21.51 4.71 13.25
CA LEU A 152 -22.50 5.03 12.23
C LEU A 152 -23.53 3.89 12.07
N PRO A 153 -24.84 4.22 11.90
CA PRO A 153 -25.91 3.22 11.75
C PRO A 153 -25.74 2.28 10.54
N THR A 154 -24.99 2.71 9.53
CA THR A 154 -24.71 1.95 8.30
C THR A 154 -23.71 0.81 8.48
N ALA A 155 -23.00 0.73 9.60
CA ALA A 155 -21.93 -0.26 9.82
C ALA A 155 -22.40 -1.68 10.21
N ALA A 156 -23.71 -1.96 10.20
CA ALA A 156 -24.25 -3.24 10.65
C ALA A 156 -23.72 -4.45 9.85
N SER A 157 -23.46 -4.30 8.55
CA SER A 157 -22.89 -5.36 7.71
C SER A 157 -21.38 -5.54 7.90
N ASP A 158 -20.65 -4.46 8.15
CA ASP A 158 -19.18 -4.44 8.16
C ASP A 158 -18.57 -4.53 9.56
N GLY A 159 -19.41 -4.48 10.61
CA GLY A 159 -18.97 -4.41 12.00
C GLY A 159 -18.09 -5.59 12.45
N THR A 160 -18.19 -6.77 11.83
CA THR A 160 -17.29 -7.90 12.12
C THR A 160 -15.92 -7.70 11.48
N SER A 161 -15.87 -7.30 10.21
CA SER A 161 -14.62 -7.02 9.49
C SER A 161 -13.85 -5.86 10.14
N ILE A 162 -14.56 -4.81 10.56
CA ILE A 162 -13.97 -3.66 11.28
C ILE A 162 -13.30 -4.11 12.60
N ARG A 163 -13.93 -5.05 13.34
CA ARG A 163 -13.31 -5.60 14.56
C ARG A 163 -12.02 -6.36 14.29
N VAL A 164 -11.99 -7.14 13.21
CA VAL A 164 -10.82 -7.94 12.84
C VAL A 164 -9.64 -7.02 12.59
N ILE A 165 -9.80 -6.01 11.74
CA ILE A 165 -8.71 -5.09 11.45
C ILE A 165 -8.26 -4.28 12.67
N MET A 166 -9.20 -3.84 13.53
CA MET A 166 -8.84 -3.17 14.79
C MET A 166 -7.98 -4.06 15.70
N HIS A 167 -8.17 -5.39 15.65
CA HIS A 167 -7.34 -6.34 16.39
C HIS A 167 -5.98 -6.61 15.72
N VAL A 168 -5.93 -6.61 14.38
CA VAL A 168 -4.66 -6.76 13.63
C VAL A 168 -3.73 -5.55 13.86
N ILE A 169 -4.31 -4.37 14.06
CA ILE A 169 -3.58 -3.09 14.23
C ILE A 169 -3.17 -2.83 15.69
N ASN A 170 -3.76 -3.52 16.68
CA ASN A 170 -3.58 -3.26 18.12
C ASN A 170 -2.63 -4.25 18.80
#